data_AF-A0A091LNA6-F1
#
_entry.id   AF-A0A091LNA6-F1
#
_cell.length_a   1.000
_cell.length_b   1.000
_cell.length_c   1.000
_cell.angle_alpha   90.00
_cell.angle_beta   90.00
_cell.angle_gamma   90.00
#
_symmetry.space_group_name_H-M   'P 1'
#
loop_
_entity.id
_entity.type
_entity.pdbx_description
1 polymer ?
#
loop_
_entity_poly.entity_id
_entity_poly.type
_entity_poly.pdbx_seq_one_letter_code
_entity_poly.pdbx_strand_id
1 'polypeptide(L)'
;NPPIIQEEAVSDLLLHLDMNKSMGSDGIRSRILKELADMFAKPLSIIYQQSWLTGEVPDNWRLANVTPIYEKGQKEDLGNYRPISLTSVPGKVMEQIILTEITGRVKDNQGI
;
A
#
# COMPACT_ATOMS: atom_id res chain seq x y z
N ASN A 1 -11.38 20.17 0.95
CA ASN A 1 -10.38 20.16 -0.14
C ASN A 1 -9.68 18.81 -0.21
N PRO A 2 -9.27 18.34 -1.41
CA PRO A 2 -8.38 17.20 -1.53
C PRO A 2 -7.01 17.53 -0.90
N PRO A 3 -6.36 16.56 -0.22
CA PRO A 3 -5.02 16.77 0.31
C PRO A 3 -4.02 16.91 -0.83
N ILE A 4 -2.93 17.63 -0.56
CA ILE A 4 -1.78 17.69 -1.45
C ILE A 4 -0.82 16.59 -1.02
N ILE A 5 -0.56 15.64 -1.91
CA ILE A 5 0.36 14.53 -1.64
C ILE A 5 1.77 15.00 -1.96
N GLN A 6 2.53 15.31 -0.91
CA GLN A 6 3.91 15.81 -1.01
C GLN A 6 4.88 14.67 -1.33
N GLU A 7 5.91 14.99 -2.11
CA GLU A 7 6.98 14.05 -2.48
C GLU A 7 7.75 13.56 -1.26
N GLU A 8 8.03 14.47 -0.31
CA GLU A 8 8.75 14.18 0.92
C GLU A 8 7.98 13.19 1.79
N ALA A 9 6.65 13.37 1.91
CA ALA A 9 5.80 12.45 2.65
C ALA A 9 5.78 11.05 2.01
N VAL A 10 5.79 10.98 0.67
CA VAL A 10 5.91 9.69 -0.03
C VAL A 10 7.27 9.07 0.22
N SER A 11 8.36 9.84 0.11
CA SER A 11 9.72 9.38 0.39
C SER A 11 9.83 8.78 1.80
N ASP A 12 9.31 9.47 2.80
CA ASP A 12 9.27 9.00 4.19
C ASP A 12 8.53 7.67 4.32
N LEU A 13 7.36 7.52 3.68
CA LEU A 13 6.62 6.26 3.68
C LEU A 13 7.42 5.13 3.02
N LEU A 14 8.12 5.40 1.92
CA LEU A 14 8.96 4.40 1.24
C LEU A 14 10.14 3.97 2.12
N LEU A 15 10.78 4.91 2.80
CA LEU A 15 11.90 4.64 3.71
C LEU A 15 11.48 3.80 4.93
N HIS A 16 10.22 3.89 5.34
CA HIS A 16 9.66 3.09 6.45
C HIS A 16 9.11 1.71 6.02
N LEU A 17 9.20 1.35 4.74
CA LEU A 17 8.78 0.03 4.28
C LEU A 17 9.57 -1.10 4.96
N ASP A 18 8.85 -2.16 5.31
CA ASP A 18 9.42 -3.43 5.74
C ASP A 18 10.01 -4.16 4.51
N MET A 19 11.33 -4.33 4.54
CA MET A 19 12.11 -4.92 3.43
C MET A 19 11.81 -6.42 3.22
N ASN A 20 11.21 -7.09 4.20
CA ASN A 20 10.94 -8.52 4.17
C ASN A 20 9.54 -8.85 3.63
N LYS A 21 8.77 -7.84 3.19
CA LYS A 21 7.45 -8.09 2.60
C LYS A 21 7.57 -8.76 1.23
N SER A 22 6.64 -9.69 0.99
CA SER A 22 6.44 -10.33 -0.31
C SER A 22 6.06 -9.30 -1.37
N MET A 23 6.46 -9.56 -2.61
CA MET A 23 6.05 -8.82 -3.79
C MET A 23 4.55 -9.02 -4.06
N GLY A 24 3.90 -7.97 -4.57
CA GLY A 24 2.53 -8.05 -5.09
C GLY A 24 2.48 -8.66 -6.50
N SER A 25 1.32 -8.56 -7.13
CA SER A 25 1.10 -8.92 -8.55
C SER A 25 1.97 -8.10 -9.53
N ASP A 26 2.40 -6.92 -9.11
CA ASP A 26 3.22 -5.97 -9.90
C ASP A 26 4.69 -6.36 -10.04
N GLY A 27 5.15 -7.38 -9.31
CA GLY A 27 6.54 -7.80 -9.36
C GLY A 27 7.50 -6.96 -8.51
N ILE A 28 7.03 -5.92 -7.84
CA ILE A 28 7.88 -4.94 -7.15
C ILE A 28 8.05 -5.35 -5.69
N ARG A 29 9.32 -5.49 -5.26
CA ARG A 29 9.65 -5.75 -3.86
C ARG A 29 9.76 -4.46 -3.08
N SER A 30 9.32 -4.47 -1.81
CA SER A 30 9.48 -3.35 -0.89
C SER A 30 10.92 -2.87 -0.75
N ARG A 31 11.89 -3.80 -0.82
CA ARG A 31 13.32 -3.47 -0.80
C ARG A 31 13.70 -2.47 -1.90
N ILE A 32 13.26 -2.70 -3.14
CA ILE A 32 13.63 -1.85 -4.29
C ILE A 32 13.08 -0.43 -4.09
N LEU A 33 11.82 -0.33 -3.65
CA LEU A 33 11.17 0.96 -3.41
C LEU A 33 11.83 1.74 -2.27
N LYS A 34 12.30 1.04 -1.24
CA LYS A 34 12.99 1.65 -0.10
C LYS A 34 14.41 2.09 -0.44
N GLU A 35 15.17 1.25 -1.16
CA GLU A 35 16.55 1.55 -1.56
C GLU A 35 16.60 2.66 -2.62
N LEU A 36 15.55 2.81 -3.44
CA LEU A 36 15.41 3.84 -4.48
C LEU A 36 14.30 4.85 -4.17
N ALA A 37 14.08 5.14 -2.88
CA ALA A 37 12.97 5.99 -2.43
C ALA A 37 13.03 7.40 -3.04
N ASP A 38 14.23 7.96 -3.14
CA ASP A 38 14.51 9.26 -3.78
C ASP A 38 14.08 9.30 -5.25
N MET A 39 14.30 8.21 -5.98
CA MET A 39 13.91 8.09 -7.39
C MET A 39 12.40 7.89 -7.56
N PHE A 40 11.76 7.12 -6.67
CA PHE A 40 10.35 6.77 -6.78
C PHE A 40 9.40 7.78 -6.14
N ALA A 41 9.86 8.60 -5.18
CA ALA A 41 9.01 9.54 -4.45
C ALA A 41 8.29 10.52 -5.37
N LYS A 42 9.00 11.12 -6.32
CA LYS A 42 8.39 12.06 -7.29
C LYS A 42 7.33 11.41 -8.17
N PRO A 43 7.62 10.37 -8.96
CA PRO A 43 6.62 9.79 -9.84
C PRO A 43 5.42 9.23 -9.07
N LEU A 44 5.65 8.61 -7.89
CA LEU A 44 4.56 8.09 -7.08
C LEU A 44 3.68 9.18 -6.49
N SER A 45 4.24 10.31 -6.02
CA SER A 45 3.42 11.43 -5.52
C SER A 45 2.49 11.99 -6.61
N ILE A 46 2.97 12.09 -7.86
CA ILE A 46 2.14 12.49 -9.01
C ILE A 46 1.02 11.48 -9.26
N ILE A 47 1.35 10.18 -9.29
CA ILE A 47 0.35 9.12 -9.52
C ILE A 47 -0.69 9.11 -8.40
N TYR A 48 -0.27 9.19 -7.13
CA TYR A 48 -1.19 9.21 -6.00
C TYR A 48 -2.08 10.45 -6.03
N GLN A 49 -1.53 11.62 -6.37
CA GLN A 49 -2.32 12.85 -6.47
C GLN A 49 -3.39 12.74 -7.55
N GLN A 50 -3.03 12.23 -8.73
CA GLN A 50 -3.99 11.98 -9.80
C GLN A 50 -5.04 10.96 -9.36
N SER A 51 -4.61 9.86 -8.74
CA SER A 51 -5.51 8.80 -8.30
C SER A 51 -6.50 9.28 -7.24
N TRP A 52 -6.08 10.20 -6.36
CA TRP A 52 -6.97 10.86 -5.41
C TRP A 52 -8.03 11.72 -6.11
N LEU A 53 -7.63 12.48 -7.14
CA LEU A 53 -8.52 13.41 -7.84
C LEU A 53 -9.52 12.70 -8.74
N THR A 54 -9.11 11.61 -9.39
CA THR A 54 -9.96 10.85 -10.32
C THR A 54 -10.76 9.75 -9.63
N GLY A 55 -10.31 9.26 -8.47
CA GLY A 55 -10.86 8.06 -7.83
C GLY A 55 -10.45 6.76 -8.53
N GLU A 56 -9.50 6.82 -9.46
CA GLU A 56 -8.98 5.67 -10.20
C GLU A 56 -7.54 5.38 -9.79
N VAL A 57 -7.13 4.12 -9.79
CA VAL A 57 -5.74 3.70 -9.52
C VAL A 57 -5.23 2.84 -10.67
N PRO A 58 -3.91 2.71 -10.88
CA PRO A 58 -3.36 1.79 -11.86
C PRO A 58 -3.94 0.38 -11.73
N ASP A 59 -4.26 -0.28 -12.84
CA ASP A 59 -4.90 -1.61 -12.83
C ASP A 59 -4.10 -2.65 -12.05
N ASN A 60 -2.77 -2.59 -12.15
CA ASN A 60 -1.88 -3.48 -11.40
C ASN A 60 -2.03 -3.36 -9.88
N TRP A 61 -2.49 -2.21 -9.37
CA TRP A 61 -2.74 -2.01 -7.93
C TRP A 61 -4.08 -2.57 -7.49
N ARG A 62 -5.02 -2.78 -8.43
CA ARG A 62 -6.34 -3.38 -8.17
C ARG A 62 -6.28 -4.90 -8.13
N LEU A 63 -5.22 -5.48 -8.68
CA LEU A 63 -5.00 -6.93 -8.71
C LEU A 63 -4.25 -7.39 -7.46
N ALA A 64 -4.58 -8.60 -6.99
CA ALA A 64 -3.89 -9.23 -5.87
C ALA A 64 -3.66 -10.72 -6.16
N ASN A 65 -2.50 -11.22 -5.75
CA ASN A 65 -2.26 -12.66 -5.76
C ASN A 65 -2.87 -13.25 -4.49
N VAL A 66 -3.80 -14.20 -4.65
CA VAL A 66 -4.41 -14.90 -3.53
C VAL A 66 -3.57 -16.12 -3.18
N THR A 67 -2.98 -16.11 -1.98
CA THR A 67 -2.13 -17.19 -1.49
C THR A 67 -2.72 -17.79 -0.23
N PRO A 68 -2.83 -19.12 -0.10
CA PRO A 68 -3.27 -19.75 1.14
C PRO A 68 -2.18 -19.65 2.20
N ILE A 69 -2.52 -19.15 3.39
CA ILE A 69 -1.69 -19.22 4.58
C ILE A 69 -2.25 -20.27 5.53
N TYR A 70 -1.39 -21.23 5.88
CA TYR A 70 -1.70 -22.21 6.90
C TYR A 70 -1.90 -21.51 8.26
N GLU A 71 -3.00 -21.84 8.94
CA GLU A 71 -3.32 -21.27 10.24
C GLU A 71 -3.00 -22.25 11.38
N LYS A 72 -3.66 -23.42 11.41
CA LYS A 72 -3.48 -24.47 12.43
C LYS A 72 -4.16 -25.79 12.02
N GLY A 73 -3.81 -26.91 12.64
CA GLY A 73 -4.46 -28.20 12.40
C GLY A 73 -3.64 -29.16 11.53
N GLN A 74 -4.32 -29.94 10.69
CA GLN A 74 -3.68 -30.84 9.72
C GLN A 74 -3.41 -30.07 8.43
N LYS A 75 -2.20 -30.22 7.87
CA LYS A 75 -1.79 -29.47 6.66
C LYS A 75 -2.45 -29.99 5.38
N GLU A 76 -3.02 -31.19 5.45
CA GLU A 76 -3.69 -31.86 4.34
C GLU A 76 -5.14 -31.39 4.19
N ASP A 77 -5.71 -30.81 5.24
CA ASP A 77 -7.06 -30.26 5.23
C ASP A 77 -7.04 -28.80 4.78
N LEU A 78 -7.66 -28.56 3.61
CA LEU A 78 -7.76 -27.22 3.01
C LEU A 78 -8.52 -26.23 3.89
N GLY A 79 -9.39 -26.69 4.79
CA GLY A 79 -10.12 -25.85 5.75
C GLY A 79 -9.21 -25.18 6.78
N ASN A 80 -7.96 -25.66 6.93
CA ASN A 80 -6.96 -25.12 7.86
C ASN A 80 -6.10 -24.00 7.27
N TYR A 81 -6.45 -23.54 6.07
CA TYR A 81 -5.79 -22.44 5.37
C TYR A 81 -6.76 -21.27 5.20
N ARG A 82 -6.28 -20.07 5.43
CA ARG A 82 -7.01 -18.84 5.08
C ARG A 82 -6.40 -18.19 3.85
N PRO A 83 -7.20 -17.72 2.89
CA PRO A 83 -6.67 -16.96 1.77
C PRO A 83 -6.18 -15.59 2.27
N ILE A 84 -5.04 -15.14 1.75
CA ILE A 84 -4.60 -13.75 1.87
C ILE A 84 -4.38 -13.13 0.50
N SER A 85 -4.65 -11.83 0.39
CA SER A 85 -4.41 -11.06 -0.82
C SER A 85 -3.07 -10.33 -0.73
N LEU A 86 -2.14 -10.68 -1.61
CA LEU A 86 -0.90 -9.94 -1.80
C LEU A 86 -1.13 -8.83 -2.83
N THR A 87 -1.42 -7.63 -2.33
CA THR A 87 -1.56 -6.41 -3.15
C THR A 87 -0.21 -5.75 -3.43
N SER A 88 -0.18 -4.92 -4.47
CA SER A 88 0.95 -4.07 -4.88
C SER A 88 1.51 -3.22 -3.72
N VAL A 89 2.84 -3.12 -3.61
CA VAL A 89 3.46 -2.32 -2.54
C VAL A 89 3.17 -0.82 -2.69
N PRO A 90 3.31 -0.20 -3.88
CA PRO A 90 2.85 1.17 -4.10
C PRO A 90 1.35 1.35 -3.83
N GLY A 91 0.51 0.38 -4.19
CA GLY A 91 -0.91 0.39 -3.85
C GLY A 91 -1.17 0.49 -2.35
N LYS A 92 -0.46 -0.31 -1.54
CA LYS A 92 -0.53 -0.23 -0.07
C LYS A 92 -0.06 1.10 0.50
N VAL A 93 0.94 1.74 -0.12
CA VAL A 93 1.38 3.08 0.30
C VAL A 93 0.26 4.09 0.06
N MET A 94 -0.44 4.02 -1.08
CA MET A 94 -1.62 4.85 -1.32
C MET A 94 -2.74 4.60 -0.31
N GLU A 95 -3.03 3.33 0.02
CA GLU A 95 -4.00 2.96 1.06
C GLU A 95 -3.64 3.60 2.42
N GLN A 96 -2.34 3.64 2.78
CA GLN A 96 -1.89 4.30 4.00
C GLN A 96 -2.08 5.82 3.97
N ILE A 97 -1.84 6.47 2.83
CA ILE A 97 -2.11 7.91 2.66
C ILE A 97 -3.59 8.20 2.86
N ILE A 98 -4.47 7.41 2.23
CA ILE A 98 -5.93 7.53 2.37
C ILE A 98 -6.35 7.32 3.82
N LEU A 99 -5.86 6.24 4.45
CA LEU A 99 -6.18 5.94 5.84
C LEU A 99 -5.78 7.09 6.77
N THR A 100 -4.60 7.66 6.56
CA THR A 100 -4.06 8.77 7.36
C THR A 100 -4.93 10.02 7.22
N GLU A 101 -5.32 10.38 6.00
CA GLU A 101 -6.21 11.52 5.75
C GLU A 101 -7.61 11.32 6.39
N ILE A 102 -8.18 10.12 6.25
CA ILE A 102 -9.49 9.81 6.84
C ILE A 102 -9.42 9.86 8.37
N THR A 103 -8.40 9.24 8.97
CA THR A 103 -8.27 9.23 10.43
C THR A 103 -7.92 10.60 11.00
N GLY A 104 -7.13 11.43 10.30
CA GLY A 104 -6.90 12.83 10.67
C GLY A 104 -8.21 13.61 10.76
N ARG A 105 -9.03 13.57 9.69
CA ARG A 105 -10.32 14.27 9.67
C ARG A 105 -11.30 13.78 10.74
N VAL A 106 -11.33 12.48 11.02
CA VAL A 106 -12.21 11.93 12.06
C VAL A 106 -11.81 12.47 13.44
N LYS A 107 -10.51 12.57 13.74
CA LYS A 107 -10.01 13.12 15.01
C LYS A 107 -10.31 14.61 15.15
N ASP A 108 -10.03 15.38 14.09
CA ASP A 108 -10.30 16.83 14.06
C ASP A 108 -11.80 17.12 14.29
N ASN A 109 -12.68 16.31 13.70
CA ASN A 109 -14.12 16.43 13.86
C ASN A 109 -14.62 15.98 15.25
N GLN A 110 -13.87 15.14 15.97
CA GLN A 110 -14.17 14.72 17.33
C GLN A 110 -13.58 15.66 18.39
N GLY A 111 -12.76 16.65 18.00
CA GLY A 111 -12.14 17.60 18.93
C GLY A 111 -11.17 16.95 19.92
N ILE A 112 -10.58 15.80 19.56
CA ILE A 112 -9.58 15.07 20.36
C ILE A 112 -8.19 15.35 19.82
#